data_AF-A0A7V6D2H8-F1
#
_entry.id   AF-A0A7V6D2H8-F1
#
_cell.length_a   1.000
_cell.length_b   1.000
_cell.length_c   1.000
_cell.angle_alpha   90.00
_cell.angle_beta   90.00
_cell.angle_gamma   90.00
#
_symmetry.space_group_name_H-M   'P 1'
#
loop_
_entity.id
_entity.type
_entity.pdbx_description
1 polymer ?
#
loop_
_entity_poly.entity_id
_entity_poly.type
_entity_poly.pdbx_seq_one_letter_code
_entity_poly.pdbx_strand_id
1 'polypeptide(L)'
;MLRAAQPFRAYLIDLFERQEYPELGGRGNAPARPYDVAGWTLWMNMGVQVVRVDRPFHANLKPVVEFKRPEPSRDLRDLGAYRLLSCWLQAGRRVRLFQGRLVREGEEGFLEGDFEFRLPRVGVYVSWVPNTDAGWTQWLLDEFLVPYRVLHSDAFRHGDFHNLDVIVLPSQEPESILHGYRAGEATVQATPDLEAKSEQRPEYCGGLGLTGLVELERFVRRGGVLVAFDEATRIPVELFPLPVRDVTRVADERSRFQCPGSLVRIRVQTQDPLALGMPEMAYAFVRGGKAWQVRLIDRQGPGEQAVRVVARYADKDLLASGWVAGAETVQGKAALVVVPYGKGSVVLFGFRPQFRGQTFGTFKFLLNAIYLASARKLR
;
A
#
# COMPACT_ATOMS: atom_id res chain seq x y z
N MET A 1 12.78 11.86 -24.36
CA MET A 1 12.69 10.88 -25.46
C MET A 1 13.81 9.86 -25.27
N LEU A 2 13.49 8.57 -25.19
CA LEU A 2 14.48 7.50 -25.13
C LEU A 2 14.55 6.85 -26.52
N ARG A 3 15.68 6.98 -27.21
CA ARG A 3 15.88 6.38 -28.55
C ARG A 3 16.24 4.91 -28.40
N ALA A 4 15.49 4.03 -29.05
CA ALA A 4 15.79 2.59 -29.08
C ALA A 4 16.92 2.24 -30.07
N ALA A 5 17.30 3.13 -30.99
CA ALA A 5 18.42 2.95 -31.92
C ALA A 5 19.77 3.22 -31.21
N GLN A 6 20.10 2.39 -30.22
CA GLN A 6 21.31 2.49 -29.42
C GLN A 6 21.70 1.11 -28.84
N PRO A 7 22.98 0.88 -28.43
CA PRO A 7 23.47 -0.46 -28.05
C PRO A 7 22.71 -1.15 -26.90
N PHE A 8 22.22 -0.41 -25.91
CA PHE A 8 21.40 -0.90 -24.78
C PHE A 8 19.91 -1.05 -25.12
N ARG A 9 19.53 -1.16 -26.41
CA ARG A 9 18.15 -1.31 -26.85
C ARG A 9 17.42 -2.43 -26.09
N ALA A 10 18.02 -3.61 -25.99
CA ALA A 10 17.38 -4.76 -25.36
C ALA A 10 16.95 -4.47 -23.92
N TYR A 11 17.80 -3.79 -23.16
CA TYR A 11 17.50 -3.38 -21.78
C TYR A 11 16.38 -2.32 -21.71
N LEU A 12 16.39 -1.34 -22.61
CA LEU A 12 15.29 -0.37 -22.71
C LEU A 12 13.96 -1.06 -23.02
N ILE A 13 13.97 -2.02 -23.94
CA ILE A 13 12.78 -2.81 -24.30
C ILE A 13 12.28 -3.60 -23.09
N ASP A 14 13.16 -4.31 -22.38
CA ASP A 14 12.78 -5.09 -21.20
C ASP A 14 12.16 -4.24 -20.08
N LEU A 15 12.67 -3.02 -19.85
CA LEU A 15 12.11 -2.14 -18.82
C LEU A 15 10.77 -1.52 -19.20
N PHE A 16 10.50 -1.28 -20.48
CA PHE A 16 9.37 -0.47 -20.93
C PHE A 16 8.24 -1.27 -21.59
N GLU A 17 8.53 -2.45 -22.13
CA GLU A 17 7.50 -3.33 -22.66
C GLU A 17 6.75 -4.06 -21.55
N ARG A 18 5.56 -4.54 -21.92
CA ARG A 18 4.75 -5.37 -21.05
C ARG A 18 5.43 -6.73 -20.94
N GLN A 19 5.62 -7.20 -19.71
CA GLN A 19 6.11 -8.56 -19.51
C GLN A 19 4.97 -9.57 -19.72
N GLU A 20 5.23 -10.59 -20.52
CA GLU A 20 4.33 -11.72 -20.76
C GLU A 20 5.06 -12.99 -20.33
N TYR A 21 4.57 -13.60 -19.26
CA TYR A 21 5.17 -14.84 -18.77
C TYR A 21 4.75 -16.01 -19.65
N PRO A 22 5.69 -16.86 -20.12
CA PRO A 22 5.37 -17.95 -21.02
C PRO A 22 4.45 -18.98 -20.37
N GLU A 23 3.54 -19.56 -21.16
CA GLU A 23 2.76 -20.73 -20.73
C GLU A 23 3.67 -21.95 -20.67
N LEU A 24 4.20 -22.24 -19.49
CA LEU A 24 4.97 -23.44 -19.23
C LEU A 24 4.02 -24.58 -18.84
N GLY A 25 4.20 -25.76 -19.41
CA GLY A 25 3.45 -26.96 -19.02
C GLY A 25 3.72 -27.31 -17.55
N GLY A 26 2.66 -27.38 -16.72
CA GLY A 26 2.76 -27.77 -15.32
C GLY A 26 2.50 -29.27 -15.09
N ARG A 27 2.33 -29.68 -13.82
CA ARG A 27 1.84 -31.03 -13.50
C ARG A 27 0.36 -31.13 -13.87
N GLY A 28 0.02 -31.97 -14.85
CA GLY A 28 -1.33 -32.10 -15.40
C GLY A 28 -1.68 -30.96 -16.39
N ASN A 29 -2.97 -30.60 -16.51
CA ASN A 29 -3.46 -29.54 -17.41
C ASN A 29 -3.35 -28.11 -16.82
N ALA A 30 -2.65 -27.91 -15.69
CA ALA A 30 -2.50 -26.59 -15.08
C ALA A 30 -1.21 -25.90 -15.54
N PRO A 31 -1.23 -24.60 -15.89
CA PRO A 31 -0.01 -23.87 -16.24
C PRO A 31 0.96 -23.80 -15.06
N ALA A 32 2.26 -23.94 -15.33
CA ALA A 32 3.28 -23.86 -14.29
C ALA A 32 3.39 -22.41 -13.78
N ARG A 33 3.11 -22.24 -12.48
CA ARG A 33 3.22 -20.97 -11.79
C ARG A 33 4.68 -20.46 -11.81
N PRO A 34 4.91 -19.15 -12.04
CA PRO A 34 6.23 -18.54 -11.85
C PRO A 34 6.80 -18.81 -10.45
N TYR A 35 8.11 -19.08 -10.38
CA TYR A 35 8.78 -19.28 -9.09
C TYR A 35 8.87 -17.99 -8.25
N ASP A 36 8.97 -16.83 -8.92
CA ASP A 36 9.03 -15.50 -8.31
C ASP A 36 8.21 -14.49 -9.15
N VAL A 37 8.44 -13.19 -8.95
CA VAL A 37 7.78 -12.10 -9.67
C VAL A 37 7.86 -12.27 -11.19
N ALA A 38 6.75 -12.03 -11.88
CA ALA A 38 6.59 -12.20 -13.31
C ALA A 38 6.41 -10.88 -14.07
N GLY A 39 6.14 -9.76 -13.40
CA GLY A 39 5.98 -8.45 -14.02
C GLY A 39 6.76 -7.34 -13.31
N TRP A 40 7.53 -6.55 -14.05
CA TRP A 40 8.36 -5.45 -13.52
C TRP A 40 8.39 -4.21 -14.43
N THR A 41 7.44 -4.08 -15.36
CA THR A 41 7.39 -2.94 -16.30
C THR A 41 7.49 -1.60 -15.57
N LEU A 42 8.54 -0.84 -15.86
CA LEU A 42 9.00 0.28 -15.05
C LEU A 42 7.98 1.42 -15.01
N TRP A 43 7.48 1.85 -16.16
CA TRP A 43 6.58 3.01 -16.24
C TRP A 43 5.24 2.77 -15.54
N MET A 44 4.76 1.53 -15.52
CA MET A 44 3.56 1.13 -14.79
C MET A 44 3.79 1.24 -13.28
N ASN A 45 4.92 0.74 -12.77
CA ASN A 45 5.33 0.91 -11.38
C ASN A 45 5.48 2.38 -10.99
N MET A 46 6.00 3.21 -11.90
CA MET A 46 6.17 4.65 -11.69
C MET A 46 4.85 5.45 -11.79
N GLY A 47 3.78 4.85 -12.34
CA GLY A 47 2.52 5.54 -12.57
C GLY A 47 2.60 6.65 -13.62
N VAL A 48 3.52 6.53 -14.59
CA VAL A 48 3.74 7.53 -15.66
C VAL A 48 3.23 7.00 -17.00
N GLN A 49 2.78 7.87 -17.90
CA GLN A 49 2.39 7.46 -19.24
C GLN A 49 3.61 7.37 -20.17
N VAL A 50 3.67 6.30 -20.96
CA VAL A 50 4.67 6.12 -22.00
C VAL A 50 3.97 5.96 -23.34
N VAL A 51 4.41 6.75 -24.32
CA VAL A 51 3.97 6.64 -25.72
C VAL A 51 5.07 5.96 -26.52
N ARG A 52 4.79 4.75 -27.02
CA ARG A 52 5.68 4.04 -27.94
C ARG A 52 5.52 4.61 -29.33
N VAL A 53 6.65 4.89 -29.99
CA VAL A 53 6.68 5.35 -31.38
C VAL A 53 7.63 4.45 -32.17
N ASP A 54 7.06 3.58 -33.01
CA ASP A 54 7.83 2.63 -33.81
C ASP A 54 8.34 3.21 -35.13
N ARG A 55 7.70 4.27 -35.61
CA ARG A 55 8.10 4.94 -36.86
C ARG A 55 9.12 6.05 -36.57
N PRO A 56 10.09 6.26 -37.47
CA PRO A 56 10.93 7.45 -37.40
C PRO A 56 10.06 8.72 -37.34
N PHE A 57 10.38 9.61 -36.42
CA PHE A 57 9.74 10.91 -36.33
C PHE A 57 10.77 11.97 -35.98
N HIS A 58 10.54 13.18 -36.47
CA HIS A 58 11.32 14.35 -36.10
C HIS A 58 10.60 15.11 -34.99
N ALA A 59 11.35 15.45 -33.95
CA ALA A 59 10.89 16.35 -32.90
C ALA A 59 11.89 17.48 -32.74
N ASN A 60 11.38 18.70 -32.57
CA ASN A 60 12.21 19.85 -32.26
C ASN A 60 12.65 19.76 -30.78
N LEU A 61 13.76 19.07 -30.54
CA LEU A 61 14.29 18.81 -29.21
C LEU A 61 15.52 19.69 -28.96
N LYS A 62 15.66 20.18 -27.73
CA LYS A 62 16.89 20.81 -27.25
C LYS A 62 17.67 19.77 -26.42
N PRO A 63 18.99 19.60 -26.64
CA PRO A 63 19.79 18.71 -25.82
C PRO A 63 19.80 19.22 -24.37
N VAL A 64 19.52 18.31 -23.43
CA VAL A 64 19.67 18.56 -22.00
C VAL A 64 21.06 18.07 -21.63
N VAL A 65 22.03 18.99 -21.58
CA VAL A 65 23.44 18.69 -21.25
C VAL A 65 23.67 18.57 -19.74
N GLU A 66 22.80 19.18 -18.95
CA GLU A 66 22.81 19.12 -17.50
C GLU A 66 21.39 18.86 -17.01
N PHE A 67 21.20 17.83 -16.19
CA PHE A 67 19.92 17.57 -15.56
C PHE A 67 19.86 18.32 -14.22
N LYS A 68 19.09 19.41 -14.18
CA LYS A 68 18.68 20.03 -12.92
C LYS A 68 17.42 19.33 -12.41
N ARG A 69 17.51 18.75 -11.21
CA ARG A 69 16.33 18.20 -10.54
C ARG A 69 15.29 19.33 -10.38
N PRO A 70 14.05 19.15 -10.85
CA PRO A 70 13.03 20.17 -10.70
C PRO A 70 12.71 20.37 -9.21
N GLU A 71 12.34 21.59 -8.86
CA GLU A 71 11.77 21.87 -7.54
C GLU A 71 10.51 21.01 -7.34
N PRO A 72 10.25 20.51 -6.12
CA PRO A 72 9.06 19.72 -5.84
C PRO A 72 7.78 20.46 -6.25
N SER A 73 6.96 19.81 -7.08
CA SER A 73 5.65 20.34 -7.44
C SER A 73 4.76 20.45 -6.20
N ARG A 74 3.84 21.41 -6.21
CA ARG A 74 2.78 21.54 -5.19
C ARG A 74 1.54 20.72 -5.51
N ASP A 75 1.47 20.13 -6.70
CA ASP A 75 0.34 19.32 -7.15
C ASP A 75 0.46 17.91 -6.58
N LEU A 76 -0.57 17.40 -5.89
CA LEU A 76 -0.55 16.06 -5.30
C LEU A 76 -0.48 14.92 -6.35
N ARG A 77 -0.62 15.23 -7.64
CA ARG A 77 -0.30 14.27 -8.71
C ARG A 77 1.17 13.88 -8.70
N ASP A 78 2.05 14.77 -8.24
CA ASP A 78 3.48 14.56 -8.10
C ASP A 78 3.83 14.17 -6.66
N LEU A 79 4.59 13.08 -6.51
CA LEU A 79 5.04 12.61 -5.21
C LEU A 79 5.94 13.61 -4.46
N GLY A 80 6.65 14.49 -5.19
CA GLY A 80 7.44 15.56 -4.60
C GLY A 80 6.61 16.49 -3.69
N ALA A 81 5.30 16.62 -3.95
CA ALA A 81 4.41 17.43 -3.12
C ALA A 81 4.34 16.94 -1.67
N TYR A 82 4.46 15.63 -1.42
CA TYR A 82 4.40 15.09 -0.06
C TYR A 82 5.69 15.38 0.73
N ARG A 83 6.86 15.40 0.06
CA ARG A 83 8.11 15.88 0.68
C ARG A 83 7.98 17.34 1.09
N LEU A 84 7.44 18.17 0.18
CA LEU A 84 7.20 19.59 0.44
C LEU A 84 6.21 19.80 1.58
N LEU A 85 5.11 19.05 1.59
CA LEU A 85 4.11 19.04 2.66
C LEU A 85 4.76 18.75 4.00
N SER A 86 5.57 17.68 4.09
CA SER A 86 6.25 17.33 5.33
C SER A 86 7.18 18.45 5.80
N CYS A 87 8.02 18.98 4.91
CA CYS A 87 8.94 20.07 5.25
C CYS A 87 8.19 21.31 5.77
N TRP A 88 7.09 21.69 5.14
CA TRP A 88 6.30 22.85 5.56
C TRP A 88 5.63 22.64 6.91
N LEU A 89 5.03 21.46 7.15
CA LEU A 89 4.39 21.15 8.42
C LEU A 89 5.40 21.09 9.57
N GLN A 90 6.58 20.50 9.34
CA GLN A 90 7.66 20.48 10.33
C GLN A 90 8.22 21.88 10.62
N ALA A 91 8.21 22.78 9.63
CA ALA A 91 8.56 24.20 9.81
C ALA A 91 7.42 25.02 10.46
N GLY A 92 6.36 24.39 10.96
CA GLY A 92 5.23 25.06 11.62
C GLY A 92 4.33 25.86 10.68
N ARG A 93 4.44 25.66 9.36
CA ARG A 93 3.58 26.35 8.39
C ARG A 93 2.20 25.72 8.36
N ARG A 94 1.17 26.56 8.24
CA ARG A 94 -0.18 26.09 7.94
C ARG A 94 -0.30 25.81 6.45
N VAL A 95 -0.71 24.59 6.12
CA VAL A 95 -0.83 24.11 4.74
C VAL A 95 -2.23 23.57 4.52
N ARG A 96 -2.86 23.97 3.41
CA ARG A 96 -4.16 23.48 2.99
C ARG A 96 -4.09 22.87 1.60
N LEU A 97 -5.08 22.03 1.29
CA LEU A 97 -5.32 21.55 -0.06
C LEU A 97 -6.36 22.43 -0.74
N PHE A 98 -6.05 22.99 -1.90
CA PHE A 98 -6.99 23.70 -2.75
C PHE A 98 -6.85 23.21 -4.18
N GLN A 99 -7.93 22.68 -4.76
CA GLN A 99 -7.97 22.18 -6.14
C GLN A 99 -6.84 21.18 -6.47
N GLY A 100 -6.52 20.29 -5.52
CA GLY A 100 -5.47 19.28 -5.69
C GLY A 100 -4.03 19.79 -5.51
N ARG A 101 -3.85 21.06 -5.09
CA ARG A 101 -2.54 21.69 -4.88
C ARG A 101 -2.36 22.14 -3.43
N LEU A 102 -1.13 22.07 -2.95
CA LEU A 102 -0.74 22.57 -1.64
C LEU A 102 -0.62 24.09 -1.67
N VAL A 103 -1.33 24.75 -0.76
CA VAL A 103 -1.31 26.20 -0.55
C VAL A 103 -0.97 26.51 0.90
N ARG A 104 -0.18 27.56 1.12
CA ARG A 104 0.21 28.03 2.46
C ARG A 104 -0.62 29.23 2.89
N GLU A 105 -0.60 29.51 4.19
CA GLU A 105 -1.20 30.73 4.73
C GLU A 105 -0.64 31.99 4.04
N GLY A 106 -1.54 32.88 3.62
CA GLY A 106 -1.23 34.09 2.84
C GLY A 106 -1.19 33.88 1.33
N GLU A 107 -1.32 32.66 0.83
CA GLU A 107 -1.42 32.38 -0.61
C GLU A 107 -2.89 32.34 -1.07
N GLU A 108 -3.12 32.66 -2.34
CA GLU A 108 -4.45 32.57 -2.98
C GLU A 108 -5.00 31.13 -2.88
N GLY A 109 -6.30 31.01 -2.58
CA GLY A 109 -6.97 29.71 -2.41
C GLY A 109 -6.83 29.09 -1.01
N PHE A 110 -6.03 29.68 -0.12
CA PHE A 110 -5.85 29.13 1.23
C PHE A 110 -7.16 29.14 2.04
N LEU A 111 -7.97 30.19 1.96
CA LEU A 111 -9.22 30.28 2.71
C LEU A 111 -10.30 29.33 2.18
N GLU A 112 -10.21 28.95 0.91
CA GLU A 112 -11.14 28.08 0.20
C GLU A 112 -10.78 26.59 0.24
N GLY A 113 -9.66 26.23 0.85
CA GLY A 113 -9.14 24.87 0.86
C GLY A 113 -10.07 23.83 1.51
N ASP A 114 -10.00 22.60 1.02
CA ASP A 114 -10.85 21.47 1.42
C ASP A 114 -10.35 20.82 2.72
N PHE A 115 -9.03 20.76 2.89
CA PHE A 115 -8.36 20.14 4.03
C PHE A 115 -7.25 21.03 4.56
N GLU A 116 -7.11 21.13 5.88
CA GLU A 116 -5.95 21.69 6.57
C GLU A 116 -5.11 20.55 7.14
N PHE A 117 -3.90 20.37 6.60
CA PHE A 117 -3.03 19.28 7.01
C PHE A 117 -2.34 19.59 8.35
N ARG A 118 -2.02 18.53 9.08
CA ARG A 118 -1.23 18.57 10.32
C ARG A 118 -0.14 17.53 10.25
N LEU A 119 0.97 17.77 10.94
CA LEU A 119 2.04 16.78 11.02
C LEU A 119 1.48 15.49 11.66
N PRO A 120 1.47 14.35 10.94
CA PRO A 120 0.83 13.14 11.43
C PRO A 120 1.70 12.46 12.49
N ARG A 121 1.06 11.89 13.52
CA ARG A 121 1.71 11.02 14.51
C ARG A 121 1.54 9.58 14.08
N VAL A 122 2.54 9.04 13.39
CA VAL A 122 2.49 7.72 12.74
C VAL A 122 3.15 6.65 13.61
N GLY A 123 2.51 5.50 13.72
CA GLY A 123 3.10 4.27 14.26
C GLY A 123 3.26 3.23 13.17
N VAL A 124 4.40 2.55 13.11
CA VAL A 124 4.60 1.39 12.24
C VAL A 124 4.80 0.17 13.13
N TYR A 125 3.93 -0.83 13.02
CA TYR A 125 4.13 -2.08 13.74
C TYR A 125 5.28 -2.87 13.14
N VAL A 126 6.20 -3.32 14.00
CA VAL A 126 7.33 -4.16 13.63
C VAL A 126 7.37 -5.36 14.58
N SER A 127 7.14 -6.55 14.04
CA SER A 127 7.29 -7.80 14.78
C SER A 127 8.78 -8.06 15.08
N TRP A 128 9.05 -8.81 16.15
CA TRP A 128 10.38 -9.37 16.39
C TRP A 128 10.72 -10.49 15.40
N VAL A 129 9.72 -11.09 14.77
CA VAL A 129 9.92 -11.95 13.61
C VAL A 129 10.31 -11.06 12.42
N PRO A 130 11.43 -11.35 11.72
CA PRO A 130 11.90 -10.53 10.61
C PRO A 130 10.81 -10.28 9.56
N ASN A 131 10.55 -9.00 9.30
CA ASN A 131 9.56 -8.57 8.33
C ASN A 131 10.16 -7.53 7.36
N THR A 132 10.49 -7.98 6.15
CA THR A 132 11.04 -7.11 5.10
C THR A 132 10.03 -6.03 4.66
N ASP A 133 8.73 -6.31 4.69
CA ASP A 133 7.69 -5.35 4.28
C ASP A 133 7.63 -4.15 5.23
N ALA A 134 7.87 -4.37 6.52
CA ALA A 134 8.00 -3.31 7.49
C ALA A 134 9.22 -2.42 7.22
N GLY A 135 10.33 -3.00 6.76
CA GLY A 135 11.51 -2.24 6.31
C GLY A 135 11.20 -1.34 5.11
N TRP A 136 10.51 -1.85 4.09
CA TRP A 136 10.10 -1.04 2.94
C TRP A 136 9.06 0.03 3.29
N THR A 137 8.21 -0.23 4.27
CA THR A 137 7.28 0.78 4.81
C THR A 137 8.05 1.93 5.44
N GLN A 138 9.02 1.62 6.29
CA GLN A 138 9.91 2.62 6.91
C GLN A 138 10.68 3.41 5.86
N TRP A 139 11.28 2.73 4.87
CA TRP A 139 11.98 3.38 3.77
C TRP A 139 11.11 4.39 3.02
N LEU A 140 9.84 4.06 2.74
CA LEU A 140 8.93 5.02 2.10
C LEU A 140 8.70 6.24 3.01
N LEU A 141 8.45 6.03 4.30
CA LEU A 141 8.23 7.14 5.23
C LEU A 141 9.48 8.03 5.34
N ASP A 142 10.67 7.44 5.38
CA ASP A 142 11.95 8.17 5.37
C ASP A 142 12.12 8.97 4.06
N GLU A 143 11.84 8.36 2.90
CA GLU A 143 11.95 9.02 1.60
C GLU A 143 10.98 10.20 1.47
N PHE A 144 9.80 10.14 2.10
CA PHE A 144 8.84 11.25 2.12
C PHE A 144 8.93 12.13 3.37
N LEU A 145 9.97 11.93 4.19
CA LEU A 145 10.24 12.69 5.43
C LEU A 145 9.06 12.67 6.40
N VAL A 146 8.28 11.60 6.44
CA VAL A 146 7.13 11.43 7.33
C VAL A 146 7.65 10.92 8.68
N PRO A 147 7.52 11.66 9.79
CA PRO A 147 7.96 11.17 11.09
C PRO A 147 7.09 9.99 11.56
N TYR A 148 7.73 8.95 12.07
CA TYR A 148 7.03 7.79 12.63
C TYR A 148 7.75 7.24 13.86
N ARG A 149 7.03 6.42 14.62
CA ARG A 149 7.58 5.61 15.72
C ARG A 149 7.42 4.13 15.38
N VAL A 150 8.49 3.37 15.55
CA VAL A 150 8.43 1.90 15.50
C VAL A 150 7.71 1.38 16.74
N LEU A 151 6.72 0.53 16.54
CA LEU A 151 5.94 -0.09 17.60
C LEU A 151 6.19 -1.61 17.60
N HIS A 152 6.84 -2.10 18.65
CA HIS A 152 6.92 -3.54 18.93
C HIS A 152 5.73 -4.01 19.76
N SER A 153 5.60 -5.33 19.96
CA SER A 153 4.50 -5.95 20.71
C SER A 153 4.26 -5.35 22.09
N ASP A 154 5.30 -4.89 22.78
CA ASP A 154 5.19 -4.37 24.15
C ASP A 154 4.42 -3.06 24.23
N ALA A 155 4.53 -2.19 23.20
CA ALA A 155 3.75 -0.97 23.12
C ALA A 155 2.24 -1.28 23.07
N PHE A 156 1.87 -2.43 22.50
CA PHE A 156 0.48 -2.86 22.38
C PHE A 156 -0.10 -3.42 23.68
N ARG A 157 0.74 -3.96 24.58
CA ARG A 157 0.30 -4.43 25.89
C ARG A 157 -0.08 -3.29 26.83
N HIS A 158 0.59 -2.14 26.70
CA HIS A 158 0.45 -0.99 27.60
C HIS A 158 -0.39 0.15 27.00
N GLY A 159 -0.72 0.10 25.70
CA GLY A 159 -1.51 1.15 25.06
C GLY A 159 -0.69 2.42 24.75
N ASP A 160 0.64 2.31 24.65
CA ASP A 160 1.58 3.45 24.52
C ASP A 160 1.49 4.17 23.16
N PHE A 161 0.46 3.89 22.36
CA PHE A 161 0.20 4.37 21.00
C PHE A 161 -1.13 5.11 20.86
N HIS A 162 -1.90 5.26 21.95
CA HIS A 162 -3.19 5.99 21.90
C HIS A 162 -3.07 7.47 21.55
N ASN A 163 -1.87 8.04 21.65
CA ASN A 163 -1.57 9.40 21.21
C ASN A 163 -1.22 9.50 19.72
N LEU A 164 -1.25 8.41 18.95
CA LEU A 164 -1.00 8.44 17.51
C LEU A 164 -2.28 8.79 16.73
N ASP A 165 -2.11 9.22 15.49
CA ASP A 165 -3.25 9.45 14.57
C ASP A 165 -3.47 8.22 13.68
N VAL A 166 -2.38 7.54 13.31
CA VAL A 166 -2.41 6.40 12.38
C VAL A 166 -1.44 5.31 12.82
N ILE A 167 -1.87 4.06 12.68
CA ILE A 167 -1.02 2.87 12.82
C ILE A 167 -1.01 2.13 11.49
N VAL A 168 0.19 1.84 10.99
CA VAL A 168 0.41 1.03 9.81
C VAL A 168 0.81 -0.38 10.25
N LEU A 169 0.09 -1.38 9.75
CA LEU A 169 0.42 -2.80 9.82
C LEU A 169 0.96 -3.25 8.45
N PRO A 170 2.30 -3.35 8.31
CA PRO A 170 2.92 -3.93 7.12
C PRO A 170 2.45 -5.36 6.89
N SER A 171 2.52 -5.83 5.64
CA SER A 171 2.06 -7.17 5.30
C SER A 171 2.90 -8.24 6.02
N GLN A 172 2.23 -9.08 6.78
CA GLN A 172 2.80 -10.22 7.50
C GLN A 172 1.68 -11.20 7.82
N GLU A 173 2.01 -12.49 7.93
CA GLU A 173 1.03 -13.50 8.32
C GLU A 173 0.42 -13.17 9.69
N PRO A 174 -0.91 -13.25 9.85
CA PRO A 174 -1.59 -12.92 11.11
C PRO A 174 -1.04 -13.68 12.30
N GLU A 175 -0.76 -14.96 12.15
CA GLU A 175 -0.23 -15.80 13.21
C GLU A 175 1.12 -15.27 13.71
N SER A 176 1.96 -14.76 12.79
CA SER A 176 3.25 -14.15 13.11
C SER A 176 3.10 -12.78 13.78
N ILE A 177 2.10 -11.99 13.40
CA ILE A 177 1.78 -10.71 14.08
C ILE A 177 1.23 -10.97 15.49
N LEU A 178 0.37 -11.97 15.64
CA LEU A 178 -0.30 -12.29 16.90
C LEU A 178 0.63 -12.94 17.92
N HIS A 179 1.49 -13.84 17.47
CA HIS A 179 2.29 -14.68 18.36
C HIS A 179 3.78 -14.31 18.37
N GLY A 180 4.32 -13.72 17.31
CA GLY A 180 5.76 -13.49 17.16
C GLY A 180 6.55 -14.79 17.34
N TYR A 181 7.81 -14.67 17.80
CA TYR A 181 8.55 -15.81 18.33
C TYR A 181 8.00 -16.21 19.69
N ARG A 182 7.70 -17.49 19.91
CA ARG A 182 7.29 -17.95 21.23
C ARG A 182 8.53 -18.13 22.12
N ALA A 183 8.40 -17.78 23.40
CA ALA A 183 9.50 -17.98 24.34
C ALA A 183 9.86 -19.47 24.45
N GLY A 184 11.15 -19.79 24.31
CA GLY A 184 11.65 -21.17 24.28
C GLY A 184 11.42 -21.93 22.98
N GLU A 185 10.89 -21.28 21.94
CA GLU A 185 10.80 -21.86 20.60
C GLU A 185 12.15 -21.78 19.89
N ALA A 186 12.58 -22.92 19.33
CA ALA A 186 13.80 -22.96 18.53
C ALA A 186 13.57 -22.17 17.23
N THR A 187 14.42 -21.17 16.96
CA THR A 187 14.39 -20.34 15.76
C THR A 187 15.05 -21.00 14.56
N VAL A 188 15.84 -22.05 14.79
CA VAL A 188 16.48 -22.86 13.75
C VAL A 188 16.12 -24.32 14.01
N GLN A 189 15.72 -25.04 12.96
CA GLN A 189 15.52 -26.49 13.04
C GLN A 189 16.86 -27.19 13.23
N ALA A 190 16.91 -28.12 14.18
CA ALA A 190 18.09 -28.96 14.39
C ALA A 190 18.38 -29.75 13.12
N THR A 191 19.59 -29.58 12.58
CA THR A 191 20.15 -30.43 11.52
C THR A 191 21.17 -31.38 12.14
N PRO A 192 21.52 -32.51 11.50
CA PRO A 192 22.54 -33.43 12.00
C PRO A 192 23.87 -32.73 12.34
N ASP A 193 24.20 -31.65 11.63
CA ASP A 193 25.44 -30.89 11.78
C ASP A 193 25.33 -29.71 12.77
N LEU A 194 24.16 -29.51 13.39
CA LEU A 194 23.87 -28.35 14.24
C LEU A 194 23.00 -28.76 15.42
N GLU A 195 23.66 -29.26 16.48
CA GLU A 195 23.02 -29.72 17.73
C GLU A 195 22.48 -28.57 18.60
N ALA A 196 22.89 -27.34 18.34
CA ALA A 196 22.51 -26.19 19.15
C ALA A 196 21.05 -25.76 18.87
N LYS A 197 20.21 -25.82 19.91
CA LYS A 197 18.93 -25.10 19.93
C LYS A 197 19.23 -23.60 19.94
N SER A 198 19.10 -22.96 18.79
CA SER A 198 19.05 -21.50 18.71
C SER A 198 17.66 -21.08 19.17
N GLU A 199 17.55 -20.43 20.32
CA GLU A 199 16.31 -19.83 20.83
C GLU A 199 16.41 -18.31 20.72
N GLN A 200 15.27 -17.65 20.52
CA GLN A 200 15.24 -16.20 20.53
C GLN A 200 15.36 -15.67 21.96
N ARG A 201 16.11 -14.57 22.14
CA ARG A 201 16.19 -13.92 23.46
C ARG A 201 14.80 -13.47 23.93
N PRO A 202 14.46 -13.62 25.23
CA PRO A 202 13.12 -13.32 25.74
C PRO A 202 12.60 -11.90 25.42
N GLU A 203 13.47 -10.90 25.39
CA GLU A 203 13.13 -9.51 25.04
C GLU A 203 12.69 -9.32 23.57
N TYR A 204 12.98 -10.29 22.72
CA TYR A 204 12.60 -10.32 21.30
C TYR A 204 11.55 -11.40 20.99
N CYS A 205 10.78 -11.79 22.01
CA CYS A 205 9.70 -12.75 21.90
C CYS A 205 8.33 -12.09 22.03
N GLY A 206 7.31 -12.75 21.51
CA GLY A 206 5.91 -12.37 21.60
C GLY A 206 5.41 -11.54 20.40
N GLY A 207 4.08 -11.54 20.26
CA GLY A 207 3.34 -10.73 19.30
C GLY A 207 2.32 -9.85 19.99
N LEU A 208 1.35 -9.34 19.24
CA LEU A 208 0.28 -8.48 19.78
C LEU A 208 -0.52 -9.20 20.88
N GLY A 209 -0.78 -10.49 20.71
CA GLY A 209 -1.70 -11.24 21.54
C GLY A 209 -3.13 -10.66 21.53
N LEU A 210 -4.03 -11.26 22.32
CA LEU A 210 -5.41 -10.79 22.41
C LEU A 210 -5.50 -9.40 23.08
N THR A 211 -4.68 -9.14 24.09
CA THR A 211 -4.66 -7.83 24.77
C THR A 211 -4.26 -6.71 23.81
N GLY A 212 -3.19 -6.90 23.02
CA GLY A 212 -2.75 -5.90 22.05
C GLY A 212 -3.76 -5.66 20.93
N LEU A 213 -4.49 -6.71 20.52
CA LEU A 213 -5.60 -6.57 19.58
C LEU A 213 -6.76 -5.74 20.14
N VAL A 214 -7.13 -5.96 21.39
CA VAL A 214 -8.19 -5.17 22.06
C VAL A 214 -7.79 -3.70 22.15
N GLU A 215 -6.53 -3.41 22.49
CA GLU A 215 -6.04 -2.01 22.50
C GLU A 215 -6.00 -1.41 21.09
N LEU A 216 -5.60 -2.19 20.07
CA LEU A 216 -5.63 -1.74 18.67
C LEU A 216 -7.08 -1.44 18.21
N GLU A 217 -8.04 -2.28 18.57
CA GLU A 217 -9.45 -2.04 18.30
C GLU A 217 -9.94 -0.76 19.00
N ARG A 218 -9.60 -0.59 20.29
CA ARG A 218 -9.94 0.60 21.07
C ARG A 218 -9.38 1.87 20.46
N PHE A 219 -8.15 1.84 19.98
CA PHE A 219 -7.51 2.94 19.27
C PHE A 219 -8.34 3.38 18.05
N VAL A 220 -8.74 2.44 17.20
CA VAL A 220 -9.56 2.76 16.02
C VAL A 220 -10.92 3.32 16.45
N ARG A 221 -11.61 2.67 17.39
CA ARG A 221 -12.92 3.15 17.89
C ARG A 221 -12.88 4.57 18.45
N ARG A 222 -11.75 5.00 19.01
CA ARG A 222 -11.56 6.34 19.61
C ARG A 222 -11.24 7.43 18.59
N GLY A 223 -10.98 7.09 17.32
CA GLY A 223 -10.68 8.07 16.27
C GLY A 223 -9.40 7.78 15.49
N GLY A 224 -8.61 6.79 15.91
CA GLY A 224 -7.39 6.40 15.22
C GLY A 224 -7.68 5.76 13.86
N VAL A 225 -6.71 5.86 12.95
CA VAL A 225 -6.76 5.19 11.64
C VAL A 225 -5.84 3.97 11.65
N LEU A 226 -6.39 2.79 11.36
CA LEU A 226 -5.59 1.58 11.14
C LEU A 226 -5.41 1.36 9.64
N VAL A 227 -4.17 1.34 9.17
CA VAL A 227 -3.83 1.01 7.78
C VAL A 227 -3.20 -0.38 7.77
N ALA A 228 -3.78 -1.32 7.02
CA ALA A 228 -3.24 -2.68 6.92
C ALA A 228 -3.00 -3.08 5.47
N PHE A 229 -1.87 -3.76 5.22
CA PHE A 229 -1.49 -4.21 3.87
C PHE A 229 -1.66 -5.72 3.71
N ASP A 230 -2.30 -6.11 2.61
CA ASP A 230 -2.35 -7.48 2.09
C ASP A 230 -2.64 -8.54 3.18
N GLU A 231 -1.69 -9.39 3.57
CA GLU A 231 -1.93 -10.42 4.60
C GLU A 231 -2.28 -9.84 5.98
N ALA A 232 -1.76 -8.67 6.34
CA ALA A 232 -2.08 -8.05 7.64
C ALA A 232 -3.54 -7.59 7.73
N THR A 233 -4.24 -7.41 6.60
CA THR A 233 -5.66 -7.05 6.58
C THR A 233 -6.56 -8.15 7.16
N ARG A 234 -6.06 -9.39 7.21
CA ARG A 234 -6.80 -10.52 7.79
C ARG A 234 -7.15 -10.25 9.26
N ILE A 235 -6.26 -9.59 10.01
CA ILE A 235 -6.48 -9.27 11.43
C ILE A 235 -7.76 -8.43 11.62
N PRO A 236 -7.86 -7.21 11.09
CA PRO A 236 -9.07 -6.42 11.27
C PRO A 236 -10.29 -7.03 10.56
N VAL A 237 -10.13 -7.75 9.44
CA VAL A 237 -11.27 -8.38 8.73
C VAL A 237 -11.88 -9.54 9.53
N GLU A 238 -11.07 -10.33 10.24
CA GLU A 238 -11.55 -11.46 11.04
C GLU A 238 -11.98 -11.05 12.45
N LEU A 239 -11.28 -10.08 13.05
CA LEU A 239 -11.42 -9.76 14.46
C LEU A 239 -12.27 -8.52 14.71
N PHE A 240 -12.36 -7.59 13.75
CA PHE A 240 -13.30 -6.49 13.84
C PHE A 240 -14.56 -6.90 13.05
N PRO A 241 -15.78 -6.57 13.52
CA PRO A 241 -17.03 -6.86 12.82
C PRO A 241 -17.21 -5.94 11.60
N LEU A 242 -16.28 -6.00 10.65
CA LEU A 242 -16.29 -5.16 9.45
C LEU A 242 -17.27 -5.71 8.42
N PRO A 243 -18.06 -4.87 7.73
CA PRO A 243 -19.01 -5.30 6.69
C PRO A 243 -18.31 -5.59 5.35
N VAL A 244 -17.17 -6.27 5.38
CA VAL A 244 -16.42 -6.70 4.19
C VAL A 244 -16.12 -8.18 4.27
N ARG A 245 -16.06 -8.84 3.10
CA ARG A 245 -15.67 -10.24 2.98
C ARG A 245 -14.51 -10.36 2.01
N ASP A 246 -13.45 -11.02 2.44
CA ASP A 246 -12.35 -11.43 1.57
C ASP A 246 -12.85 -12.53 0.61
N VAL A 247 -12.80 -12.25 -0.70
CA VAL A 247 -13.23 -13.21 -1.73
C VAL A 247 -12.08 -14.06 -2.26
N THR A 248 -10.84 -13.76 -1.90
CA THR A 248 -9.65 -14.53 -2.32
C THR A 248 -9.48 -15.82 -1.52
N ARG A 249 -10.21 -15.96 -0.41
CA ARG A 249 -10.34 -17.19 0.36
C ARG A 249 -11.43 -18.08 -0.22
N VAL A 250 -11.12 -18.70 -1.34
CA VAL A 250 -11.96 -19.75 -1.94
C VAL A 250 -11.41 -21.11 -1.51
N ALA A 251 -12.31 -22.06 -1.20
CA ALA A 251 -11.93 -23.41 -0.80
C ALA A 251 -11.40 -24.25 -1.97
N ASP A 252 -11.80 -23.92 -3.20
CA ASP A 252 -11.32 -24.57 -4.42
C ASP A 252 -9.97 -24.01 -4.85
N GLU A 253 -8.94 -24.85 -4.81
CA GLU A 253 -7.57 -24.49 -5.20
C GLU A 253 -7.44 -24.15 -6.70
N ARG A 254 -8.33 -24.67 -7.55
CA ARG A 254 -8.28 -24.43 -9.01
C ARG A 254 -8.74 -23.04 -9.41
N SER A 255 -9.71 -22.49 -8.67
CA SER A 255 -10.28 -21.16 -8.90
C SER A 255 -9.61 -20.08 -8.02
N ARG A 256 -8.62 -20.46 -7.21
CA ARG A 256 -7.92 -19.54 -6.31
C ARG A 256 -7.16 -18.49 -7.12
N PHE A 257 -7.36 -17.23 -6.76
CA PHE A 257 -6.56 -16.14 -7.31
C PHE A 257 -5.08 -16.34 -6.98
N GLN A 258 -4.23 -16.37 -8.01
CA GLN A 258 -2.80 -16.54 -7.89
C GLN A 258 -2.08 -15.44 -8.66
N CYS A 259 -1.24 -14.71 -7.96
CA CYS A 259 -0.40 -13.67 -8.52
C CYS A 259 0.92 -13.67 -7.73
N PRO A 260 2.01 -14.29 -8.22
CA PRO A 260 3.28 -14.35 -7.50
C PRO A 260 4.05 -13.02 -7.52
N GLY A 261 3.63 -12.05 -8.34
CA GLY A 261 4.25 -10.74 -8.49
C GLY A 261 4.01 -10.18 -9.88
N SER A 262 2.92 -9.44 -10.07
CA SER A 262 2.54 -8.89 -11.37
C SER A 262 1.92 -7.51 -11.21
N LEU A 263 1.93 -6.73 -12.29
CA LEU A 263 1.21 -5.47 -12.38
C LEU A 263 -0.20 -5.74 -12.89
N VAL A 264 -1.20 -5.29 -12.14
CA VAL A 264 -2.62 -5.40 -12.52
C VAL A 264 -3.23 -4.01 -12.63
N ARG A 265 -4.24 -3.88 -13.50
CA ARG A 265 -5.02 -2.65 -13.67
C ARG A 265 -5.99 -2.51 -12.51
N ILE A 266 -6.05 -1.30 -11.95
CA ILE A 266 -7.04 -0.89 -10.96
C ILE A 266 -7.80 0.34 -11.46
N ARG A 267 -9.10 0.39 -11.15
CA ARG A 267 -9.97 1.55 -11.32
C ARG A 267 -10.04 2.30 -10.00
N VAL A 268 -9.75 3.59 -10.03
CA VAL A 268 -9.63 4.45 -8.85
C VAL A 268 -10.77 5.45 -8.82
N GLN A 269 -11.42 5.58 -7.66
CA GLN A 269 -12.42 6.61 -7.43
C GLN A 269 -11.71 7.93 -7.08
N THR A 270 -11.39 8.74 -8.09
CA THR A 270 -10.57 9.96 -7.94
C THR A 270 -11.22 11.07 -7.12
N GLN A 271 -12.53 11.01 -6.91
CA GLN A 271 -13.26 11.91 -6.01
C GLN A 271 -13.07 11.56 -4.53
N ASP A 272 -12.58 10.37 -4.23
CA ASP A 272 -12.27 9.96 -2.86
C ASP A 272 -10.99 10.67 -2.37
N PRO A 273 -10.99 11.33 -1.20
CA PRO A 273 -9.79 11.94 -0.62
C PRO A 273 -8.57 11.01 -0.55
N LEU A 274 -8.76 9.71 -0.33
CA LEU A 274 -7.65 8.75 -0.29
C LEU A 274 -6.96 8.59 -1.66
N ALA A 275 -7.67 8.92 -2.75
CA ALA A 275 -7.20 8.86 -4.13
C ALA A 275 -6.73 10.22 -4.69
N LEU A 276 -6.54 11.25 -3.85
CA LEU A 276 -6.01 12.54 -4.31
C LEU A 276 -4.72 12.36 -5.11
N GLY A 277 -4.68 12.97 -6.29
CA GLY A 277 -3.55 12.89 -7.21
C GLY A 277 -3.44 11.60 -8.02
N MET A 278 -4.36 10.63 -7.85
CA MET A 278 -4.38 9.39 -8.63
C MET A 278 -5.16 9.56 -9.96
N PRO A 279 -4.74 8.94 -11.06
CA PRO A 279 -5.56 8.81 -12.26
C PRO A 279 -6.69 7.79 -12.04
N GLU A 280 -7.74 7.86 -12.85
CA GLU A 280 -8.88 6.90 -12.82
C GLU A 280 -8.42 5.47 -13.12
N MET A 281 -7.46 5.31 -14.03
CA MET A 281 -6.82 4.02 -14.32
C MET A 281 -5.38 4.05 -13.82
N ALA A 282 -5.04 3.13 -12.91
CA ALA A 282 -3.70 2.97 -12.37
C ALA A 282 -3.26 1.50 -12.37
N TYR A 283 -1.99 1.27 -11.99
CA TYR A 283 -1.42 -0.06 -11.87
C TYR A 283 -1.05 -0.34 -10.42
N ALA A 284 -1.43 -1.51 -9.92
CA ALA A 284 -0.99 -2.01 -8.63
C ALA A 284 -0.06 -3.21 -8.83
N PHE A 285 1.05 -3.24 -8.10
CA PHE A 285 1.86 -4.46 -8.00
C PHE A 285 1.22 -5.40 -6.98
N VAL A 286 0.91 -6.61 -7.40
CA VAL A 286 0.24 -7.61 -6.57
C VAL A 286 1.11 -8.84 -6.44
N ARG A 287 1.29 -9.32 -5.20
CA ARG A 287 1.92 -10.60 -4.87
C ARG A 287 1.14 -11.26 -3.75
N GLY A 288 0.36 -12.28 -4.06
CA GLY A 288 -0.72 -12.81 -3.21
C GLY A 288 -1.99 -12.04 -3.54
N GLY A 289 -2.15 -10.88 -2.87
CA GLY A 289 -3.24 -9.95 -3.09
C GLY A 289 -4.55 -10.37 -2.43
N LYS A 290 -5.27 -9.38 -1.88
CA LYS A 290 -6.64 -9.53 -1.35
C LYS A 290 -7.63 -8.75 -2.17
N ALA A 291 -8.89 -9.17 -2.10
CA ALA A 291 -10.00 -8.49 -2.73
C ALA A 291 -11.23 -8.60 -1.84
N TRP A 292 -12.04 -7.53 -1.78
CA TRP A 292 -13.22 -7.50 -0.93
C TRP A 292 -14.52 -7.35 -1.69
N GLN A 293 -15.52 -8.05 -1.17
CA GLN A 293 -16.92 -7.74 -1.40
C GLN A 293 -17.45 -7.00 -0.17
N VAL A 294 -17.95 -5.78 -0.37
CA VAL A 294 -18.68 -5.04 0.66
C VAL A 294 -20.03 -5.71 0.84
N ARG A 295 -20.35 -6.11 2.07
CA ARG A 295 -21.67 -6.68 2.38
C ARG A 295 -22.66 -5.52 2.45
N LEU A 296 -23.68 -5.56 1.59
CA LEU A 296 -24.75 -4.57 1.55
C LEU A 296 -25.74 -4.69 2.73
N ILE A 297 -25.43 -5.50 3.75
CA ILE A 297 -26.34 -5.74 4.87
C ILE A 297 -26.47 -4.42 5.63
N ASP A 298 -27.66 -3.85 5.48
CA ASP A 298 -28.33 -2.77 6.20
C ASP A 298 -27.44 -1.72 6.82
N ARG A 299 -27.66 -0.47 6.39
CA ARG A 299 -27.37 0.75 7.16
C ARG A 299 -27.56 0.47 8.65
N GLN A 300 -26.48 0.20 9.36
CA GLN A 300 -26.52 -0.01 10.80
C GLN A 300 -26.80 1.34 11.43
N GLY A 301 -28.07 1.57 11.75
CA GLY A 301 -28.55 2.76 12.46
C GLY A 301 -28.46 4.09 11.70
N PRO A 302 -29.23 5.11 12.13
CA PRO A 302 -29.01 6.48 11.70
C PRO A 302 -27.63 6.96 12.18
N GLY A 303 -26.70 7.23 11.26
CA GLY A 303 -25.43 7.90 11.56
C GLY A 303 -24.15 7.11 11.25
N GLU A 304 -24.22 5.83 10.88
CA GLU A 304 -23.01 5.09 10.47
C GLU A 304 -22.59 5.43 9.04
N GLN A 305 -21.31 5.73 8.87
CA GLN A 305 -20.73 6.05 7.58
C GLN A 305 -20.57 4.77 6.74
N ALA A 306 -20.92 4.85 5.45
CA ALA A 306 -20.79 3.73 4.54
C ALA A 306 -19.31 3.38 4.23
N VAL A 307 -19.05 2.09 3.98
CA VAL A 307 -17.75 1.64 3.45
C VAL A 307 -17.47 2.34 2.13
N ARG A 308 -16.28 2.94 2.02
CA ARG A 308 -15.84 3.62 0.80
C ARG A 308 -14.91 2.69 0.03
N VAL A 309 -15.24 2.43 -1.23
CA VAL A 309 -14.37 1.67 -2.15
C VAL A 309 -13.56 2.66 -2.96
N VAL A 310 -12.27 2.77 -2.62
CA VAL A 310 -11.36 3.76 -3.21
C VAL A 310 -10.75 3.24 -4.50
N ALA A 311 -10.45 1.94 -4.57
CA ALA A 311 -9.99 1.30 -5.80
C ALA A 311 -10.59 -0.09 -5.96
N ARG A 312 -10.82 -0.48 -7.22
CA ARG A 312 -11.26 -1.82 -7.62
C ARG A 312 -10.24 -2.42 -8.58
N TYR A 313 -10.09 -3.74 -8.55
CA TYR A 313 -9.46 -4.42 -9.67
C TYR A 313 -10.28 -4.17 -10.94
N ALA A 314 -9.59 -4.03 -12.08
CA ALA A 314 -10.27 -3.87 -13.36
C ALA A 314 -11.21 -5.06 -13.62
N ASP A 315 -12.39 -4.78 -14.17
CA ASP A 315 -13.39 -5.78 -14.53
C ASP A 315 -13.01 -6.56 -15.79
N LYS A 316 -12.23 -5.94 -16.67
CA LYS A 316 -11.65 -6.53 -17.89
C LYS A 316 -10.17 -6.20 -17.97
N ASP A 317 -9.42 -6.99 -18.73
CA ASP A 317 -7.99 -6.79 -18.96
C ASP A 317 -7.20 -6.56 -17.66
N LEU A 318 -7.48 -7.38 -16.64
CA LEU A 318 -6.91 -7.24 -15.31
C LEU A 318 -5.37 -7.22 -15.34
N LEU A 319 -4.77 -8.17 -16.05
CA LEU A 319 -3.32 -8.31 -16.13
C LEU A 319 -2.72 -7.22 -17.03
N ALA A 320 -1.92 -6.33 -16.44
CA ALA A 320 -1.18 -5.32 -17.17
C ALA A 320 0.19 -5.81 -17.63
N SER A 321 0.92 -6.49 -16.75
CA SER A 321 2.21 -7.11 -17.03
C SER A 321 2.49 -8.24 -16.04
N GLY A 322 2.93 -9.38 -16.56
CA GLY A 322 3.38 -10.55 -15.82
C GLY A 322 2.47 -11.75 -16.00
N TRP A 323 2.03 -12.32 -14.88
CA TRP A 323 1.24 -13.55 -14.84
C TRP A 323 0.17 -13.51 -13.75
N VAL A 324 -1.04 -13.98 -14.06
CA VAL A 324 -2.14 -14.17 -13.11
C VAL A 324 -2.91 -15.43 -13.49
N ALA A 325 -3.36 -16.19 -12.48
CA ALA A 325 -4.39 -17.22 -12.62
C ALA A 325 -5.56 -16.92 -11.66
N GLY A 326 -6.77 -17.37 -12.01
CA GLY A 326 -7.98 -17.13 -11.20
C GLY A 326 -8.40 -15.66 -11.15
N ALA A 327 -8.16 -14.88 -12.22
CA ALA A 327 -8.42 -13.44 -12.27
C ALA A 327 -9.89 -13.08 -11.99
N GLU A 328 -10.82 -13.94 -12.40
CA GLU A 328 -12.26 -13.83 -12.21
C GLU A 328 -12.68 -13.69 -10.74
N THR A 329 -11.88 -14.23 -9.81
CA THR A 329 -12.12 -14.12 -8.38
C THR A 329 -12.03 -12.67 -7.89
N VAL A 330 -11.15 -11.85 -8.50
CA VAL A 330 -10.88 -10.47 -8.06
C VAL A 330 -11.42 -9.40 -9.01
N GLN A 331 -11.72 -9.73 -10.26
CA GLN A 331 -12.23 -8.77 -11.25
C GLN A 331 -13.43 -7.97 -10.75
N GLY A 332 -13.35 -6.64 -10.82
CA GLY A 332 -14.38 -5.70 -10.34
C GLY A 332 -14.54 -5.61 -8.82
N LYS A 333 -13.86 -6.46 -8.05
CA LYS A 333 -13.89 -6.46 -6.57
C LYS A 333 -13.02 -5.32 -6.03
N ALA A 334 -13.28 -4.94 -4.78
CA ALA A 334 -12.55 -3.85 -4.15
C ALA A 334 -11.10 -4.28 -3.84
N ALA A 335 -10.14 -3.44 -4.24
CA ALA A 335 -8.71 -3.61 -3.99
C ALA A 335 -8.20 -2.65 -2.90
N LEU A 336 -8.94 -1.57 -2.61
CA LEU A 336 -8.66 -0.64 -1.52
C LEU A 336 -9.98 -0.13 -0.96
N VAL A 337 -10.20 -0.34 0.34
CA VAL A 337 -11.42 0.10 1.04
C VAL A 337 -11.10 0.87 2.30
N VAL A 338 -11.95 1.83 2.64
CA VAL A 338 -11.98 2.50 3.94
C VAL A 338 -13.28 2.10 4.64
N VAL A 339 -13.14 1.44 5.78
CA VAL A 339 -14.24 0.97 6.62
C VAL A 339 -14.30 1.86 7.86
N PRO A 340 -15.34 2.71 8.01
CA PRO A 340 -15.58 3.44 9.25
C PRO A 340 -15.75 2.47 10.42
N TYR A 341 -15.14 2.76 11.57
CA TYR A 341 -15.21 1.91 12.75
C TYR A 341 -15.12 2.72 14.04
N GLY A 342 -16.25 2.88 14.73
CA GLY A 342 -16.39 3.85 15.81
C GLY A 342 -16.18 5.28 15.30
N LYS A 343 -15.28 6.05 15.94
CA LYS A 343 -14.91 7.40 15.49
C LYS A 343 -13.77 7.41 14.47
N GLY A 344 -13.08 6.29 14.30
CA GLY A 344 -11.95 6.15 13.39
C GLY A 344 -12.29 5.33 12.16
N SER A 345 -11.26 4.77 11.53
CA SER A 345 -11.45 3.95 10.33
C SER A 345 -10.34 2.92 10.16
N VAL A 346 -10.67 1.86 9.40
CA VAL A 346 -9.72 0.86 8.95
C VAL A 346 -9.56 0.98 7.44
N VAL A 347 -8.33 1.20 6.98
CA VAL A 347 -7.96 1.22 5.57
C VAL A 347 -7.33 -0.11 5.20
N LEU A 348 -8.00 -0.86 4.33
CA LEU A 348 -7.54 -2.18 3.91
C LEU A 348 -7.00 -2.11 2.48
N PHE A 349 -5.70 -2.38 2.33
CA PHE A 349 -5.05 -2.47 1.03
C PHE A 349 -4.93 -3.92 0.59
N GLY A 350 -5.52 -4.26 -0.56
CA GLY A 350 -5.49 -5.61 -1.13
C GLY A 350 -4.17 -5.92 -1.84
N PHE A 351 -3.19 -5.03 -1.71
CA PHE A 351 -1.86 -5.10 -2.27
C PHE A 351 -0.93 -4.31 -1.33
N ARG A 352 0.37 -4.35 -1.58
CA ARG A 352 1.33 -3.56 -0.82
C ARG A 352 1.64 -2.27 -1.58
N PRO A 353 1.12 -1.11 -1.16
CA PRO A 353 1.27 0.11 -1.94
C PRO A 353 2.72 0.55 -2.11
N GLN A 354 3.61 0.09 -1.22
CA GLN A 354 5.04 0.40 -1.20
C GLN A 354 5.94 -0.74 -1.69
N PHE A 355 5.40 -1.82 -2.27
CA PHE A 355 6.13 -3.06 -2.55
C PHE A 355 7.59 -2.84 -3.00
N ARG A 356 8.53 -3.26 -2.15
CA ARG A 356 9.98 -3.17 -2.35
C ARG A 356 10.53 -1.78 -2.73
N GLY A 357 9.81 -0.70 -2.40
CA GLY A 357 10.17 0.66 -2.78
C GLY A 357 10.08 0.95 -4.29
N GLN A 358 9.44 0.09 -5.08
CA GLN A 358 9.42 0.19 -6.55
C GLN A 358 8.16 0.87 -7.09
N THR A 359 7.06 0.85 -6.32
CA THR A 359 5.70 1.16 -6.78
C THR A 359 5.30 2.61 -6.54
N PHE A 360 6.09 3.55 -7.06
CA PHE A 360 5.84 5.00 -6.93
C PHE A 360 4.41 5.40 -7.35
N GLY A 361 3.83 4.72 -8.34
CA GLY A 361 2.45 4.94 -8.78
C GLY A 361 1.39 4.76 -7.69
N THR A 362 1.64 3.94 -6.66
CA THR A 362 0.70 3.64 -5.57
C THR A 362 1.06 4.23 -4.22
N PHE A 363 2.25 4.82 -4.05
CA PHE A 363 2.68 5.45 -2.80
C PHE A 363 1.71 6.52 -2.31
N LYS A 364 1.08 7.26 -3.24
CA LYS A 364 0.11 8.31 -2.95
C LYS A 364 -1.06 7.82 -2.08
N PHE A 365 -1.53 6.59 -2.27
CA PHE A 365 -2.61 6.06 -1.43
C PHE A 365 -2.22 5.98 0.05
N LEU A 366 -1.00 5.50 0.34
CA LEU A 366 -0.51 5.40 1.73
C LEU A 366 -0.25 6.79 2.32
N LEU A 367 0.40 7.67 1.55
CA LEU A 367 0.69 9.04 1.99
C LEU A 367 -0.61 9.82 2.25
N ASN A 368 -1.61 9.69 1.38
CA ASN A 368 -2.95 10.25 1.60
C ASN A 368 -3.58 9.69 2.88
N ALA A 369 -3.50 8.36 3.11
CA ALA A 369 -4.08 7.75 4.32
C ALA A 369 -3.47 8.35 5.59
N ILE A 370 -2.16 8.55 5.59
CA ILE A 370 -1.41 9.09 6.72
C ILE A 370 -1.73 10.58 6.96
N TYR A 371 -1.62 11.42 5.92
CA TYR A 371 -1.84 12.86 6.08
C TYR A 371 -3.30 13.22 6.32
N LEU A 372 -4.25 12.46 5.76
CA LEU A 372 -5.67 12.69 5.99
C LEU A 372 -6.11 12.22 7.39
N ALA A 373 -5.41 11.25 8.01
CA ALA A 373 -5.72 10.81 9.37
C ALA A 373 -5.57 11.94 10.41
N SER A 374 -4.64 12.88 10.18
CA SER A 374 -4.41 14.04 11.06
C SER A 374 -5.02 15.35 10.52
N ALA A 375 -5.51 15.36 9.27
CA ALA A 375 -6.04 16.55 8.63
C ALA A 375 -7.39 16.97 9.21
N ARG A 376 -7.62 18.27 9.26
CA ARG A 376 -8.96 18.82 9.52
C ARG A 376 -9.65 19.08 8.19
N LYS A 377 -10.76 18.38 7.94
CA LYS A 377 -11.68 18.70 6.84
C LYS A 377 -12.34 20.07 7.11
N LEU A 378 -12.28 20.97 6.13
CA LEU A 378 -12.83 22.32 6.23
C LEU A 378 -14.15 22.47 5.48
N ARG A 379 -14.33 21.70 4.40
CA ARG A 379 -15.52 21.68 3.53
C ARG A 379 -15.88 20.25 3.19
#